data_AF-A0A0L8G2W0-F1
#
_entry.id   AF-A0A0L8G2W0-F1
#
_cell.length_a   1.000
_cell.length_b   1.000
_cell.length_c   1.000
_cell.angle_alpha   90.00
_cell.angle_beta   90.00
_cell.angle_gamma   90.00
#
_symmetry.space_group_name_H-M   'P 1'
#
loop_
_entity.id
_entity.type
_entity.pdbx_description
1 polymer ?
#
loop_
_entity_poly.entity_id
_entity_poly.type
_entity_poly.pdbx_seq_one_letter_code
_entity_poly.pdbx_strand_id
1 'polypeptide(L)'
;VTKIECHYYGKVYVIGQTFIAFDKCNQCTCKPSGDVLCTEKICSSSKTTVTKIECRYYGKVYVIGQTFIAIDECNQCTCKPSGDVLCTEKICSSSKTSVTKIECRYYGKVYVIGQTFIAIDKCNQCTCKYTGAVVCTEKICSKTTATKIECRYNGKVYVFGQIFIAIDKCNQCTCKPSGDVLCTEKICPPSKTTVTKLECRYYGKVYLIGQIFLAIDKCNRCTCKSTGAVVCSEKVCPLSKTTVTKVECHYNGKVYIIGQTFIAIDKCNQCTCKPSGDILCTEKTCSLSKTSGN
;
A
#
# COMPACT_ATOMS: atom_id res chain seq x y z
N VAL A 1 1.11 66.73 -29.90
CA VAL A 1 2.27 65.86 -30.20
C VAL A 1 2.47 64.95 -29.00
N THR A 2 2.13 63.67 -29.12
CA THR A 2 2.41 62.68 -28.06
C THR A 2 3.92 62.59 -27.90
N LYS A 3 4.42 63.02 -26.74
CA LYS A 3 5.84 62.97 -26.42
C LYS A 3 6.17 61.49 -26.16
N ILE A 4 6.83 60.87 -27.12
CA ILE A 4 7.26 59.47 -27.00
C ILE A 4 8.45 59.46 -26.04
N GLU A 5 8.30 58.75 -24.93
CA GLU A 5 9.28 58.61 -23.86
C GLU A 5 9.44 57.12 -23.52
N CYS A 6 10.64 56.71 -23.14
CA CYS A 6 10.90 55.32 -22.77
C CYS A 6 10.81 55.13 -21.26
N HIS A 7 10.13 54.07 -20.83
CA HIS A 7 10.04 53.69 -19.41
C HIS A 7 10.94 52.48 -19.13
N TYR A 8 11.86 52.62 -18.17
CA TYR A 8 12.77 51.53 -17.77
C TYR A 8 12.91 51.48 -16.26
N TYR A 9 12.46 50.37 -15.65
CA TYR A 9 12.43 50.14 -14.20
C TYR A 9 11.90 51.34 -13.39
N GLY A 10 10.78 51.93 -13.85
CA GLY A 10 10.11 53.05 -13.18
C GLY A 10 10.74 54.42 -13.40
N LYS A 11 11.80 54.53 -14.21
CA LYS A 11 12.37 55.81 -14.66
C LYS A 11 11.97 56.11 -16.10
N VAL A 12 11.82 57.40 -16.41
CA VAL A 12 11.44 57.90 -17.73
C VAL A 12 12.65 58.52 -18.42
N TYR A 13 12.86 58.19 -19.69
CA TYR A 13 13.98 58.63 -20.51
C TYR A 13 13.47 59.26 -21.81
N VAL A 14 14.10 60.34 -22.25
CA VAL A 14 13.76 61.00 -23.52
C VAL A 14 14.45 60.29 -24.69
N ILE A 15 13.89 60.42 -25.90
CA ILE A 15 14.44 59.82 -27.12
C ILE A 15 15.92 60.23 -27.30
N GLY A 16 16.77 59.24 -27.60
CA GLY A 16 18.20 59.42 -27.80
C GLY A 16 19.03 59.42 -26.51
N GLN A 17 18.39 59.49 -25.34
CA GLN A 17 19.09 59.43 -24.06
C GLN A 17 19.72 58.06 -23.85
N THR A 18 21.01 58.05 -23.50
CA THR A 18 21.73 56.85 -23.08
C THR A 18 21.87 56.81 -21.55
N PHE A 19 21.82 55.62 -20.96
CA PHE A 19 21.93 55.42 -19.52
C PHE A 19 22.48 54.03 -19.20
N ILE A 20 22.99 53.85 -17.98
CA ILE A 20 23.45 52.54 -17.51
C ILE A 20 22.26 51.75 -16.95
N ALA A 21 22.14 50.50 -17.40
CA ALA A 21 21.15 49.52 -16.95
C ALA A 21 21.25 49.25 -15.44
N PHE A 22 20.22 48.62 -14.87
CA PHE A 22 20.20 48.32 -13.44
C PHE A 22 21.35 47.40 -13.00
N ASP A 23 21.85 46.56 -13.91
CA ASP A 23 23.04 45.71 -13.71
C ASP A 23 24.36 46.51 -13.63
N LYS A 24 24.35 47.85 -13.72
CA LYS A 24 25.52 48.73 -13.66
C LYS A 24 26.60 48.46 -14.71
N CYS A 25 26.28 47.81 -15.82
CA CYS A 25 27.28 47.46 -16.82
C CYS A 25 26.76 47.51 -18.26
N ASN A 26 25.50 47.12 -18.50
CA ASN A 26 24.90 47.29 -19.80
C ASN A 26 24.52 48.76 -20.02
N GLN A 27 24.77 49.28 -21.22
CA GLN A 27 24.40 50.63 -21.60
C GLN A 27 23.12 50.57 -22.46
N CYS A 28 22.11 51.32 -22.07
CA CYS A 28 20.82 51.38 -22.72
C CYS A 28 20.60 52.72 -23.44
N THR A 29 19.78 52.71 -24.49
CA THR A 29 19.39 53.91 -25.25
C THR A 29 17.88 53.90 -25.52
N CYS A 30 17.21 55.02 -25.28
CA CYS A 30 15.81 55.21 -25.64
C CYS A 30 15.65 55.46 -27.15
N LYS A 31 14.88 54.62 -27.84
CA LYS A 31 14.65 54.70 -29.29
C LYS A 31 13.43 55.58 -29.63
N PRO A 32 13.37 56.14 -30.87
CA PRO A 32 12.21 56.91 -31.32
C PRO A 32 10.88 56.12 -31.32
N SER A 33 10.93 54.79 -31.26
CA SER A 33 9.75 53.92 -31.11
C SER A 33 9.15 53.90 -29.70
N GLY A 34 9.89 54.39 -28.68
CA GLY A 34 9.53 54.26 -27.26
C GLY A 34 10.20 53.07 -26.57
N ASP A 35 10.95 52.24 -27.30
CA ASP A 35 11.64 51.08 -26.74
C ASP A 35 13.02 51.42 -26.17
N VAL A 36 13.43 50.65 -25.17
CA VAL A 36 14.80 50.70 -24.62
C VAL A 36 15.63 49.57 -25.17
N LEU A 37 16.72 49.92 -25.85
CA LEU A 37 17.71 48.96 -26.34
C LEU A 37 18.97 49.01 -25.48
N CYS A 38 19.37 47.87 -24.90
CA CYS A 38 20.58 47.76 -24.08
C CYS A 38 21.65 46.90 -24.76
N THR A 39 22.91 47.16 -24.46
CA THR A 39 24.01 46.24 -24.81
C THR A 39 23.85 44.92 -24.06
N GLU A 40 24.35 43.83 -24.63
CA GLU A 40 24.30 42.49 -24.02
C GLU A 40 25.69 42.04 -23.56
N LYS A 41 26.28 42.79 -22.62
CA LYS A 41 27.53 42.39 -21.98
C LYS A 41 27.22 41.41 -20.84
N ILE A 42 28.08 40.40 -20.69
CA ILE A 42 28.09 39.55 -19.49
C ILE A 42 28.66 40.40 -18.35
N CYS A 43 27.76 40.97 -17.55
CA CYS A 43 28.08 41.92 -16.51
C CYS A 43 28.36 41.22 -15.18
N SER A 44 29.61 41.24 -14.71
CA SER A 44 30.05 40.60 -13.46
C SER A 44 29.65 41.35 -12.18
N SER A 45 28.54 42.11 -12.20
CA SER A 45 28.11 42.97 -11.10
C SER A 45 27.37 42.19 -10.01
N SER A 46 28.08 41.27 -9.36
CA SER A 46 27.77 40.88 -7.98
C SER A 46 29.06 40.90 -7.15
N LYS A 47 29.50 42.11 -6.78
CA LYS A 47 30.13 42.26 -5.46
C LYS A 47 29.03 42.15 -4.39
N THR A 48 28.54 40.94 -4.19
CA THR A 48 27.63 40.60 -3.10
C THR A 48 28.29 39.46 -2.35
N THR A 49 29.26 39.80 -1.49
CA THR A 49 30.14 38.85 -0.77
C THR A 49 30.83 37.85 -1.69
N VAL A 50 32.16 37.84 -1.75
CA VAL A 50 32.84 36.66 -2.27
C VAL A 50 32.54 35.53 -1.26
N THR A 51 31.39 34.87 -1.39
CA THR A 51 31.29 33.47 -1.01
C THR A 51 32.36 32.81 -1.84
N LYS A 52 33.52 32.59 -1.22
CA LYS A 52 34.55 31.71 -1.73
C LYS A 52 33.79 30.50 -2.28
N ILE A 53 33.74 30.38 -3.61
CA ILE A 53 32.99 29.31 -4.24
C ILE A 53 33.76 28.04 -3.88
N GLU A 54 33.23 27.34 -2.90
CA GLU A 54 33.80 26.11 -2.36
C GLU A 54 32.76 25.02 -2.59
N CYS A 55 33.22 23.86 -3.03
CA CYS A 55 32.34 22.73 -3.17
C CYS A 55 32.08 22.13 -1.78
N ARG A 56 30.81 21.98 -1.44
CA ARG A 56 30.40 21.26 -0.24
C ARG A 56 30.12 19.81 -0.61
N TYR A 57 30.86 18.89 -0.02
CA TYR A 57 30.68 17.45 -0.20
C TYR A 57 30.66 16.78 1.17
N TYR A 58 29.51 16.19 1.55
CA TYR A 58 29.32 15.54 2.85
C TYR A 58 29.70 16.39 4.07
N GLY A 59 29.32 17.66 4.06
CA GLY A 59 29.63 18.60 5.15
C GLY A 59 31.08 19.06 5.21
N LYS A 60 31.95 18.50 4.35
CA LYS A 60 33.32 18.98 4.13
C LYS A 60 33.33 20.01 3.01
N VAL A 61 34.28 20.91 3.09
CA VAL A 61 34.44 22.05 2.17
C VAL A 61 35.72 21.85 1.37
N TYR A 62 35.62 21.94 0.06
CA TYR A 62 36.71 21.72 -0.89
C TYR A 62 36.90 22.97 -1.76
N VAL A 63 38.15 23.35 -1.99
CA VAL A 63 38.47 24.50 -2.85
C VAL A 63 38.40 24.11 -4.33
N ILE A 64 38.15 25.08 -5.20
CA ILE A 64 38.09 24.86 -6.65
C ILE A 64 39.36 24.15 -7.14
N GLY A 65 39.19 23.12 -7.96
CA GLY A 65 40.27 22.29 -8.51
C GLY A 65 40.75 21.18 -7.58
N GLN A 66 40.37 21.20 -6.29
CA GLN A 66 40.74 20.14 -5.35
C GLN A 66 40.11 18.81 -5.79
N THR A 67 40.95 17.77 -5.84
CA THR A 67 40.52 16.39 -6.02
C THR A 67 40.51 15.66 -4.67
N PHE A 68 39.55 14.75 -4.49
CA PHE A 68 39.41 13.98 -3.26
C PHE A 68 38.72 12.64 -3.54
N ILE A 69 38.93 11.66 -2.66
CA ILE A 69 38.22 10.38 -2.74
C ILE A 69 36.82 10.55 -2.13
N ALA A 70 35.82 10.06 -2.86
CA ALA A 70 34.43 10.02 -2.46
C ALA A 70 34.23 9.17 -1.20
N ILE A 71 33.09 9.33 -0.54
CA ILE A 71 32.73 8.55 0.65
C ILE A 71 32.56 7.04 0.40
N ASP A 72 32.42 6.63 -0.86
CA ASP A 72 32.41 5.22 -1.26
C ASP A 72 33.83 4.63 -1.30
N GLU A 73 34.86 5.44 -0.98
CA GLU A 73 36.29 5.11 -0.97
C GLU A 73 36.84 4.62 -2.32
N CYS A 74 36.14 4.93 -3.41
CA CYS A 74 36.43 4.34 -4.71
C CYS A 74 36.33 5.35 -5.85
N ASN A 75 35.32 6.23 -5.83
CA ASN A 75 35.18 7.28 -6.80
C ASN A 75 36.07 8.47 -6.46
N GLN A 76 36.69 9.07 -7.48
CA GLN A 76 37.47 10.30 -7.32
C GLN A 76 36.60 11.48 -7.73
N CYS A 77 36.53 12.50 -6.87
CA CYS A 77 35.76 13.71 -7.09
C CYS A 77 36.67 14.92 -7.28
N THR A 78 36.18 15.91 -8.02
CA THR A 78 36.85 17.18 -8.27
C THR A 78 35.88 18.33 -8.06
N CYS A 79 36.30 19.33 -7.29
CA CYS A 79 35.55 20.58 -7.13
C CYS A 79 35.67 21.45 -8.38
N LYS A 80 34.53 21.79 -9.02
CA LYS A 80 34.49 22.59 -10.24
C LYS A 80 34.37 24.10 -9.93
N PRO A 81 34.79 24.98 -10.85
CA PRO A 81 34.61 26.42 -10.70
C PRO A 81 33.15 26.87 -10.52
N SER A 82 32.18 26.05 -10.93
CA SER A 82 30.75 26.28 -10.70
C SER A 82 30.32 26.08 -9.24
N GLY A 83 31.15 25.48 -8.39
CA GLY A 83 30.79 25.03 -7.04
C GLY A 83 30.27 23.59 -6.99
N ASP A 84 30.13 22.93 -8.14
CA ASP A 84 29.68 21.54 -8.22
C ASP A 84 30.82 20.54 -7.97
N VAL A 85 30.46 19.39 -7.42
CA VAL A 85 31.35 18.25 -7.26
C VAL A 85 31.11 17.27 -8.40
N LEU A 86 32.14 17.02 -9.21
CA LEU A 86 32.09 15.99 -10.25
C LEU A 86 32.90 14.78 -9.79
N CYS A 87 32.27 13.60 -9.71
CA CYS A 87 32.92 12.35 -9.35
C CYS A 87 33.01 11.39 -10.54
N THR A 88 34.00 10.50 -10.53
CA THR A 88 34.01 9.33 -11.42
C THR A 88 32.84 8.41 -11.13
N GLU A 89 32.43 7.60 -12.10
CA GLU A 89 31.31 6.65 -11.98
C GLU A 89 31.79 5.20 -12.06
N LYS A 90 32.66 4.80 -11.12
CA LYS A 90 33.11 3.42 -11.00
C LYS A 90 32.08 2.59 -10.22
N ILE A 91 31.90 1.33 -10.61
CA ILE A 91 31.13 0.35 -9.85
C ILE A 91 32.02 -0.11 -8.69
N CYS A 92 31.71 0.34 -7.48
CA CYS A 92 32.53 0.13 -6.29
C CYS A 92 31.99 -1.05 -5.45
N SER A 93 32.81 -2.09 -5.28
CA SER A 93 32.46 -3.28 -4.51
C SER A 93 32.78 -3.09 -3.02
N SER A 94 31.73 -2.90 -2.20
CA SER A 94 31.69 -3.08 -0.74
C SER A 94 32.83 -2.45 0.10
N SER A 95 32.67 -1.19 0.50
CA SER A 95 33.40 -0.62 1.64
C SER A 95 32.58 -0.80 2.92
N LYS A 96 33.04 -1.75 3.75
CA LYS A 96 32.71 -1.86 5.18
C LYS A 96 33.17 -0.55 5.85
N THR A 97 32.34 -0.02 6.74
CA THR A 97 32.64 0.83 7.93
C THR A 97 31.73 2.07 8.00
N SER A 98 30.95 2.13 9.09
CA SER A 98 30.13 3.23 9.64
C SER A 98 29.99 4.51 8.79
N VAL A 99 29.19 4.44 7.74
CA VAL A 99 28.76 5.62 6.99
C VAL A 99 27.67 6.31 7.81
N THR A 100 27.92 7.54 8.24
CA THR A 100 26.89 8.49 8.68
C THR A 100 25.72 8.34 7.72
N LYS A 101 24.55 7.93 8.21
CA LYS A 101 23.42 7.58 7.35
C LYS A 101 23.02 8.79 6.51
N ILE A 102 23.39 8.77 5.22
CA ILE A 102 23.16 9.91 4.34
C ILE A 102 21.72 9.88 3.89
N GLU A 103 21.04 10.97 4.19
CA GLU A 103 19.63 11.13 3.90
C GLU A 103 19.39 12.49 3.26
N CYS A 104 18.63 12.51 2.17
CA CYS A 104 18.16 13.73 1.56
C CYS A 104 16.94 14.25 2.33
N ARG A 105 16.92 15.55 2.62
CA ARG A 105 15.73 16.22 3.18
C ARG A 105 14.96 16.94 2.09
N TYR A 106 13.68 16.61 1.94
CA TYR A 106 12.77 17.29 1.01
C TYR A 106 11.46 17.58 1.74
N TYR A 107 11.13 18.87 1.91
CA TYR A 107 9.93 19.33 2.63
C TYR A 107 9.73 18.63 3.99
N GLY A 108 10.80 18.53 4.78
CA GLY A 108 10.77 17.91 6.11
C GLY A 108 10.74 16.38 6.13
N LYS A 109 10.60 15.72 4.98
CA LYS A 109 10.75 14.26 4.85
C LYS A 109 12.18 13.87 4.53
N VAL A 110 12.55 12.68 4.98
CA VAL A 110 13.89 12.11 4.91
C VAL A 110 13.87 10.94 3.93
N TYR A 111 14.79 10.95 2.96
CA TYR A 111 14.90 9.94 1.90
C TYR A 111 16.31 9.36 1.88
N VAL A 112 16.44 8.05 1.72
CA VAL A 112 17.76 7.40 1.63
C VAL A 112 18.35 7.56 0.23
N ILE A 113 19.67 7.46 0.10
CA ILE A 113 20.36 7.49 -1.19
C ILE A 113 19.72 6.52 -2.19
N GLY A 114 19.52 6.96 -3.43
CA GLY A 114 18.94 6.18 -4.52
C GLY A 114 17.42 6.09 -4.48
N GLN A 115 16.78 6.49 -3.37
CA GLN A 115 15.33 6.50 -3.27
C GLN A 115 14.73 7.52 -4.25
N THR A 116 13.78 7.05 -5.05
CA THR A 116 12.95 7.88 -5.92
C THR A 116 11.61 8.17 -5.25
N PHE A 117 11.08 9.38 -5.46
CA PHE A 117 9.81 9.82 -4.91
C PHE A 117 9.15 10.88 -5.79
N ILE A 118 7.85 11.12 -5.60
CA ILE A 118 7.13 12.15 -6.34
C ILE A 118 7.23 13.48 -5.59
N ALA A 119 7.57 14.56 -6.31
CA ALA A 119 7.66 15.93 -5.82
C ALA A 119 6.31 16.45 -5.31
N ILE A 120 6.33 17.57 -4.59
CA ILE A 120 5.12 18.17 -4.02
C ILE A 120 4.11 18.64 -5.09
N ASP A 121 4.60 18.92 -6.29
CA ASP A 121 3.78 19.25 -7.47
C ASP A 121 3.02 18.04 -8.05
N LYS A 122 3.21 16.84 -7.47
CA LYS A 122 2.58 15.57 -7.87
C LYS A 122 2.83 15.19 -9.32
N CYS A 123 3.92 15.63 -9.92
CA CYS A 123 4.16 15.45 -11.36
C CYS A 123 5.64 15.16 -11.63
N ASN A 124 6.54 15.85 -10.93
CA ASN A 124 7.97 15.62 -11.05
C ASN A 124 8.42 14.44 -10.19
N GLN A 125 9.33 13.63 -10.71
CA GLN A 125 9.97 12.54 -9.97
C GLN A 125 11.33 13.02 -9.49
N CYS A 126 11.58 12.88 -8.19
CA CYS A 126 12.82 13.22 -7.54
C CYS A 126 13.61 11.99 -7.14
N THR A 127 14.93 12.13 -7.09
CA THR A 127 15.87 11.09 -6.66
C THR A 127 16.84 11.67 -5.66
N CYS A 128 17.03 10.98 -4.53
CA CYS A 128 18.09 11.31 -3.57
C CYS A 128 19.46 10.88 -4.12
N LYS A 129 20.35 11.83 -4.38
CA LYS A 129 21.68 11.57 -4.95
C LYS A 129 22.71 11.28 -3.86
N TYR A 130 23.81 10.64 -4.28
CA TYR A 130 25.02 10.40 -3.47
C TYR A 130 25.77 11.69 -3.07
N THR A 131 25.18 12.87 -3.26
CA THR A 131 25.68 14.16 -2.75
C THR A 131 24.83 14.66 -1.57
N GLY A 132 23.73 13.98 -1.23
CA GLY A 132 22.69 14.48 -0.32
C GLY A 132 21.70 15.44 -0.99
N ALA A 133 21.88 15.77 -2.27
CA ALA A 133 20.97 16.61 -3.03
C ALA A 133 19.76 15.82 -3.54
N VAL A 134 18.63 16.52 -3.63
CA VAL A 134 17.41 16.04 -4.28
C VAL A 134 17.39 16.61 -5.69
N VAL A 135 17.40 15.72 -6.69
CA VAL A 135 17.28 16.12 -8.10
C VAL A 135 15.94 15.64 -8.61
N CYS A 136 15.15 16.54 -9.18
CA CYS A 136 13.83 16.25 -9.73
C CYS A 136 13.81 16.41 -11.24
N THR A 137 12.91 15.70 -11.92
CA THR A 137 12.58 15.98 -13.32
C THR A 137 11.98 17.39 -13.45
N GLU A 138 12.10 18.00 -14.63
CA GLU A 138 11.56 19.34 -14.93
C GLU A 138 10.41 19.26 -15.94
N LYS A 139 9.35 18.54 -15.59
CA LYS A 139 8.14 18.49 -16.42
C LYS A 139 7.34 19.78 -16.21
N ILE A 140 6.79 20.32 -17.30
CA ILE A 140 5.79 21.39 -17.22
C ILE A 140 4.50 20.77 -16.68
N CYS A 141 4.28 20.95 -15.38
CA CYS A 141 3.13 20.41 -14.69
C CYS A 141 2.01 21.45 -14.75
N SER A 142 1.03 21.21 -15.63
CA SER A 142 -0.18 22.04 -15.67
C SER A 142 -0.79 22.08 -14.27
N LYS A 143 -1.06 23.29 -13.75
CA LYS A 143 -1.98 23.49 -12.62
C LYS A 143 -3.40 23.13 -13.11
N THR A 144 -3.64 21.86 -13.42
CA THR A 144 -4.99 21.34 -13.35
C THR A 144 -5.36 21.37 -11.88
N THR A 145 -6.44 22.10 -11.56
CA THR A 145 -7.24 21.90 -10.35
C THR A 145 -7.05 20.47 -9.90
N ALA A 146 -6.46 20.28 -8.72
CA ALA A 146 -6.05 18.99 -8.21
C ALA A 146 -7.25 18.05 -8.08
N THR A 147 -7.67 17.44 -9.18
CA THR A 147 -8.43 16.21 -9.19
C THR A 147 -7.54 15.25 -8.43
N LYS A 148 -8.00 14.90 -7.24
CA LYS A 148 -7.35 13.92 -6.38
C LYS A 148 -7.43 12.59 -7.15
N ILE A 149 -6.43 12.32 -7.98
CA ILE A 149 -6.35 11.08 -8.74
C ILE A 149 -6.11 9.98 -7.70
N GLU A 150 -7.14 9.18 -7.50
CA GLU A 150 -7.20 8.08 -6.56
C GLU A 150 -7.46 6.80 -7.34
N CYS A 151 -6.67 5.78 -7.06
CA CYS A 151 -6.90 4.45 -7.56
C CYS A 151 -7.53 3.60 -6.45
N ARG A 152 -8.56 2.82 -6.81
CA ARG A 152 -9.15 1.83 -5.91
C ARG A 152 -8.59 0.45 -6.24
N TYR A 153 -8.02 -0.22 -5.24
CA TYR A 153 -7.53 -1.58 -5.38
C TYR A 153 -7.84 -2.40 -4.14
N ASN A 154 -8.59 -3.49 -4.35
CA ASN A 154 -9.04 -4.40 -3.30
C ASN A 154 -9.63 -3.69 -2.06
N GLY A 155 -10.55 -2.73 -2.31
CA GLY A 155 -11.22 -1.96 -1.26
C GLY A 155 -10.39 -0.86 -0.60
N LYS A 156 -9.10 -0.73 -0.95
CA LYS A 156 -8.22 0.35 -0.48
C LYS A 156 -8.09 1.45 -1.52
N VAL A 157 -7.89 2.67 -1.05
CA VAL A 157 -7.67 3.86 -1.87
C VAL A 157 -6.18 4.21 -1.85
N TYR A 158 -5.61 4.41 -3.03
CA TYR A 158 -4.22 4.76 -3.25
C TYR A 158 -4.14 6.07 -4.02
N VAL A 159 -3.26 6.97 -3.61
CA VAL A 159 -3.09 8.25 -4.32
C VAL A 159 -2.18 8.07 -5.53
N PHE A 160 -2.31 8.97 -6.51
CA PHE A 160 -1.42 9.01 -7.67
C PHE A 160 0.07 8.86 -7.30
N GLY A 161 0.76 7.97 -8.01
CA GLY A 161 2.18 7.67 -7.82
C GLY A 161 2.48 6.79 -6.61
N GLN A 162 1.49 6.45 -5.78
CA GLN A 162 1.69 5.53 -4.66
C GLN A 162 2.01 4.13 -5.17
N ILE A 163 3.12 3.59 -4.66
CA ILE A 163 3.57 2.22 -4.89
C ILE A 163 3.13 1.36 -3.70
N PHE A 164 2.59 0.18 -3.97
CA PHE A 164 2.13 -0.75 -2.94
C PHE A 164 2.28 -2.20 -3.37
N ILE A 165 2.27 -3.12 -2.41
CA ILE A 165 2.31 -4.56 -2.70
C ILE A 165 0.90 -5.06 -2.98
N ALA A 166 0.75 -5.82 -4.06
CA ALA A 166 -0.48 -6.47 -4.49
C ALA A 166 -0.98 -7.50 -3.46
N ILE A 167 -2.23 -7.95 -3.60
CA ILE A 167 -2.83 -8.94 -2.68
C ILE A 167 -2.09 -10.28 -2.68
N ASP A 168 -1.42 -10.61 -3.79
CA ASP A 168 -0.61 -11.83 -3.92
C ASP A 168 0.69 -11.78 -3.09
N LYS A 169 1.00 -10.63 -2.49
CA LYS A 169 2.21 -10.33 -1.70
C LYS A 169 3.54 -10.42 -2.46
N CYS A 170 3.52 -10.43 -3.78
CA CYS A 170 4.73 -10.56 -4.57
C CYS A 170 4.79 -9.53 -5.71
N ASN A 171 3.66 -9.19 -6.32
CA ASN A 171 3.59 -8.13 -7.31
C ASN A 171 3.56 -6.76 -6.65
N GLN A 172 4.18 -5.80 -7.33
CA GLN A 172 4.19 -4.40 -6.92
C GLN A 172 3.29 -3.61 -7.86
N CYS A 173 2.40 -2.81 -7.29
CA CYS A 173 1.43 -2.01 -8.00
C CYS A 173 1.72 -0.51 -7.83
N THR A 174 1.33 0.28 -8.82
CA THR A 174 1.46 1.74 -8.83
C THR A 174 0.16 2.38 -9.33
N CYS A 175 -0.31 3.40 -8.63
CA CYS A 175 -1.45 4.21 -9.07
C CYS A 175 -1.07 5.18 -10.20
N LYS A 176 -1.71 5.05 -11.37
CA LYS A 176 -1.40 5.78 -12.61
C LYS A 176 -2.15 7.11 -12.71
N PRO A 177 -1.71 8.02 -13.61
CA PRO A 177 -2.41 9.29 -13.85
C PRO A 177 -3.85 9.11 -14.37
N SER A 178 -4.16 7.96 -14.97
CA SER A 178 -5.52 7.64 -15.44
C SER A 178 -6.48 7.26 -14.30
N GLY A 179 -5.99 7.02 -13.08
CA GLY A 179 -6.78 6.44 -11.99
C GLY A 179 -6.74 4.90 -11.94
N ASP A 180 -6.02 4.27 -12.87
CA ASP A 180 -5.84 2.81 -12.90
C ASP A 180 -4.66 2.33 -12.04
N VAL A 181 -4.74 1.07 -11.63
CA VAL A 181 -3.64 0.38 -10.96
C VAL A 181 -2.89 -0.47 -11.97
N LEU A 182 -1.59 -0.21 -12.13
CA LEU A 182 -0.68 -1.08 -12.87
C LEU A 182 0.16 -1.89 -11.91
N CYS A 183 0.16 -3.21 -12.04
CA CYS A 183 0.99 -4.12 -11.25
C CYS A 183 2.06 -4.78 -12.11
N THR A 184 3.17 -5.19 -11.50
CA THR A 184 4.13 -6.11 -12.13
C THR A 184 3.48 -7.47 -12.37
N GLU A 185 3.92 -8.19 -13.39
CA GLU A 185 3.42 -9.54 -13.73
C GLU A 185 4.48 -10.59 -13.41
N LYS A 186 4.81 -10.74 -12.12
CA LYS A 186 5.69 -11.82 -11.67
C LYS A 186 4.86 -13.07 -11.41
N ILE A 187 5.40 -14.22 -11.80
CA ILE A 187 4.89 -15.51 -11.33
C ILE A 187 5.17 -15.59 -9.83
N CYS A 188 4.11 -15.41 -9.03
CA CYS A 188 4.26 -15.36 -7.59
C CYS A 188 4.26 -16.76 -6.97
N PRO A 189 5.10 -17.01 -5.95
CA PRO A 189 5.02 -18.24 -5.17
C PRO A 189 3.61 -18.39 -4.59
N PRO A 190 3.09 -19.62 -4.40
CA PRO A 190 1.82 -19.83 -3.73
C PRO A 190 1.85 -19.08 -2.40
N SER A 191 0.98 -18.07 -2.30
CA SER A 191 1.05 -17.07 -1.24
C SER A 191 0.90 -17.78 0.10
N LYS A 192 1.94 -17.73 0.95
CA LYS A 192 1.84 -18.11 2.38
C LYS A 192 1.07 -17.04 3.16
N THR A 193 -0.07 -16.63 2.63
CA THR A 193 -0.88 -15.54 3.16
C THR A 193 -2.14 -16.11 3.75
N THR A 194 -2.10 -16.22 5.07
CA THR A 194 -3.26 -16.36 5.94
C THR A 194 -4.23 -17.42 5.46
N VAL A 195 -4.01 -18.65 5.96
CA VAL A 195 -5.14 -19.42 6.46
C VAL A 195 -5.91 -18.43 7.34
N THR A 196 -6.98 -17.82 6.82
CA THR A 196 -8.17 -17.50 7.60
C THR A 196 -8.27 -18.69 8.50
N LYS A 197 -8.03 -18.51 9.80
CA LYS A 197 -8.00 -19.59 10.79
C LYS A 197 -9.18 -20.51 10.46
N LEU A 198 -8.92 -21.58 9.72
CA LEU A 198 -9.98 -22.40 9.14
C LEU A 198 -10.27 -23.31 10.32
N GLU A 199 -11.16 -22.84 11.17
CA GLU A 199 -11.54 -23.59 12.33
C GLU A 199 -12.67 -24.51 11.93
N CYS A 200 -12.64 -25.73 12.42
CA CYS A 200 -13.79 -26.60 12.33
C CYS A 200 -14.73 -26.29 13.48
N ARG A 201 -16.03 -26.10 13.18
CA ARG A 201 -17.08 -26.03 14.19
C ARG A 201 -17.70 -27.42 14.35
N TYR A 202 -17.65 -27.97 15.56
CA TYR A 202 -18.26 -29.26 15.89
C TYR A 202 -19.07 -29.11 17.17
N TYR A 203 -20.41 -29.28 17.08
CA TYR A 203 -21.35 -29.12 18.19
C TYR A 203 -21.13 -27.83 19.02
N GLY A 204 -21.01 -26.70 18.32
CA GLY A 204 -20.83 -25.39 18.96
C GLY A 204 -19.41 -25.09 19.46
N LYS A 205 -18.52 -26.08 19.51
CA LYS A 205 -17.09 -25.90 19.84
C LYS A 205 -16.25 -25.68 18.59
N VAL A 206 -15.14 -24.98 18.78
CA VAL A 206 -14.24 -24.53 17.71
C VAL A 206 -12.91 -25.27 17.85
N TYR A 207 -12.42 -25.86 16.76
CA TYR A 207 -11.21 -26.67 16.71
C TYR A 207 -10.28 -26.18 15.59
N LEU A 208 -8.98 -26.14 15.84
CA LEU A 208 -7.97 -25.73 14.85
C LEU A 208 -7.72 -26.83 13.82
N ILE A 209 -7.33 -26.49 12.60
CA ILE A 209 -6.84 -27.49 11.62
C ILE A 209 -5.76 -28.37 12.22
N GLY A 210 -5.87 -29.67 11.98
CA GLY A 210 -4.97 -30.69 12.51
C GLY A 210 -5.30 -31.10 13.95
N GLN A 211 -6.15 -30.36 14.65
CA GLN A 211 -6.55 -30.72 16.01
C GLN A 211 -7.36 -32.02 16.00
N ILE A 212 -6.89 -32.97 16.78
CA ILE A 212 -7.58 -34.23 17.07
C ILE A 212 -8.32 -34.06 18.39
N PHE A 213 -9.61 -34.37 18.41
CA PHE A 213 -10.46 -34.25 19.58
C PHE A 213 -11.40 -35.43 19.70
N LEU A 214 -11.94 -35.63 20.91
CA LEU A 214 -12.93 -36.67 21.16
C LEU A 214 -14.32 -36.16 20.73
N ALA A 215 -15.03 -36.97 19.97
CA ALA A 215 -16.41 -36.73 19.56
C ALA A 215 -17.35 -36.66 20.77
N ILE A 216 -18.57 -36.18 20.56
CA ILE A 216 -19.56 -36.03 21.63
C ILE A 216 -19.95 -37.38 22.27
N ASP A 217 -19.84 -38.47 21.51
CA ASP A 217 -20.02 -39.84 21.99
C ASP A 217 -18.90 -40.33 22.94
N LYS A 218 -17.89 -39.50 23.20
CA LYS A 218 -16.71 -39.79 24.03
C LYS A 218 -15.91 -41.03 23.61
N CYS A 219 -16.03 -41.46 22.36
CA CYS A 219 -15.42 -42.69 21.89
C CYS A 219 -14.77 -42.52 20.51
N ASN A 220 -15.44 -41.84 19.59
CA ASN A 220 -14.87 -41.52 18.28
C ASN A 220 -13.87 -40.37 18.38
N ARG A 221 -12.80 -40.45 17.59
CA ARG A 221 -11.80 -39.38 17.48
C ARG A 221 -12.02 -38.63 16.18
N CYS A 222 -12.20 -37.33 16.29
CA CYS A 222 -12.40 -36.41 15.18
C CYS A 222 -11.14 -35.62 14.90
N THR A 223 -10.89 -35.31 13.63
CA THR A 223 -9.79 -34.45 13.19
C THR A 223 -10.35 -33.31 12.35
N CYS A 224 -9.96 -32.08 12.68
CA CYS A 224 -10.24 -30.94 11.84
C CYS A 224 -9.31 -30.92 10.61
N LYS A 225 -9.86 -31.01 9.40
CA LYS A 225 -9.09 -31.05 8.15
C LYS A 225 -8.80 -29.64 7.63
N SER A 226 -7.77 -29.51 6.80
CA SER A 226 -7.39 -28.26 6.11
C SER A 226 -8.51 -27.66 5.24
N THR A 227 -9.54 -28.45 4.91
CA THR A 227 -10.74 -28.03 4.18
C THR A 227 -11.83 -27.42 5.08
N GLY A 228 -11.66 -27.41 6.40
CA GLY A 228 -12.67 -27.00 7.38
C GLY A 228 -13.67 -28.11 7.76
N ALA A 229 -13.55 -29.30 7.17
CA ALA A 229 -14.38 -30.45 7.50
C ALA A 229 -13.88 -31.18 8.76
N VAL A 230 -14.82 -31.69 9.55
CA VAL A 230 -14.54 -32.59 10.67
C VAL A 230 -14.69 -34.03 10.19
N VAL A 231 -13.64 -34.83 10.30
CA VAL A 231 -13.67 -36.25 9.97
C VAL A 231 -13.44 -37.04 11.25
N CYS A 232 -14.40 -37.90 11.60
CA CYS A 232 -14.34 -38.75 12.79
C CYS A 232 -14.09 -40.21 12.43
N SER A 233 -13.47 -40.96 13.35
CA SER A 233 -13.46 -42.42 13.26
C SER A 233 -14.87 -42.97 13.33
N GLU A 234 -15.12 -44.10 12.68
CA GLU A 234 -16.41 -44.80 12.69
C GLU A 234 -16.36 -46.04 13.58
N LYS A 235 -15.96 -45.86 14.84
CA LYS A 235 -16.02 -46.97 15.81
C LYS A 235 -17.45 -47.13 16.29
N VAL A 236 -17.90 -48.38 16.37
CA VAL A 236 -19.14 -48.72 17.08
C VAL A 236 -18.90 -48.49 18.57
N CYS A 237 -19.42 -47.38 19.07
CA CYS A 237 -19.16 -46.92 20.42
C CYS A 237 -20.18 -47.50 21.41
N PRO A 238 -19.74 -48.05 22.55
CA PRO A 238 -20.65 -48.47 23.60
C PRO A 238 -21.38 -47.25 24.15
N LEU A 239 -22.71 -47.33 24.32
CA LEU A 239 -23.52 -46.24 24.90
C LEU A 239 -22.95 -45.85 26.28
N SER A 240 -22.12 -44.82 26.32
CA SER A 240 -21.60 -44.29 27.57
C SER A 240 -22.70 -43.43 28.19
N LYS A 241 -23.29 -43.96 29.25
CA LYS A 241 -24.26 -43.31 30.14
C LYS A 241 -23.68 -42.01 30.69
N THR A 242 -23.82 -40.86 30.02
CA THR A 242 -23.80 -39.55 30.73
C THR A 242 -24.36 -38.42 29.87
N THR A 243 -25.44 -37.83 30.37
CA THR A 243 -26.07 -36.54 29.99
C THR A 243 -26.51 -36.41 28.54
N VAL A 244 -27.51 -37.21 28.16
CA VAL A 244 -28.43 -36.86 27.09
C VAL A 244 -29.22 -35.65 27.57
N THR A 245 -29.01 -34.49 26.95
CA THR A 245 -30.03 -33.43 26.89
C THR A 245 -31.33 -34.15 26.58
N LYS A 246 -32.28 -34.16 27.51
CA LYS A 246 -33.49 -34.98 27.46
C LYS A 246 -34.23 -34.70 26.15
N VAL A 247 -33.92 -35.46 25.09
CA VAL A 247 -34.64 -35.37 23.83
C VAL A 247 -35.90 -36.17 24.05
N GLU A 248 -37.02 -35.46 24.08
CA GLU A 248 -38.34 -36.02 24.24
C GLU A 248 -39.12 -35.78 22.95
N CYS A 249 -39.79 -36.81 22.45
CA CYS A 249 -40.70 -36.68 21.33
C CYS A 249 -42.10 -36.38 21.85
N HIS A 250 -42.77 -35.39 21.25
CA HIS A 250 -44.15 -35.04 21.57
C HIS A 250 -45.08 -35.60 20.50
N TYR A 251 -45.98 -36.52 20.87
CA TYR A 251 -47.00 -37.07 19.98
C TYR A 251 -48.38 -36.97 20.63
N ASN A 252 -49.29 -36.24 19.98
CA ASN A 252 -50.68 -36.09 20.42
C ASN A 252 -50.83 -35.75 21.92
N GLY A 253 -50.04 -34.79 22.39
CA GLY A 253 -50.03 -34.32 23.79
C GLY A 253 -49.31 -35.23 24.79
N LYS A 254 -48.76 -36.37 24.35
CA LYS A 254 -47.95 -37.27 25.18
C LYS A 254 -46.46 -37.13 24.86
N VAL A 255 -45.64 -37.39 25.87
CA VAL A 255 -44.18 -37.26 25.83
C VAL A 255 -43.54 -38.64 25.83
N TYR A 256 -42.61 -38.88 24.91
CA TYR A 256 -41.94 -40.18 24.71
C TYR A 256 -40.41 -39.99 24.75
N ILE A 257 -39.70 -40.91 25.40
CA ILE A 257 -38.23 -40.88 25.46
C ILE A 257 -37.61 -41.53 24.22
N ILE A 258 -36.36 -41.18 23.90
CA ILE A 258 -35.63 -41.77 22.75
C ILE A 258 -35.68 -43.29 22.79
N GLY A 259 -36.03 -43.91 21.66
CA GLY A 259 -36.13 -45.35 21.49
C GLY A 259 -37.44 -45.96 22.00
N GLN A 260 -38.28 -45.19 22.70
CA GLN A 260 -39.60 -45.66 23.11
C GLN A 260 -40.47 -45.90 21.88
N THR A 261 -41.04 -47.10 21.80
CA THR A 261 -42.04 -47.47 20.81
C THR A 261 -43.44 -47.39 21.40
N PHE A 262 -44.41 -46.97 20.60
CA PHE A 262 -45.81 -46.82 21.02
C PHE A 262 -46.74 -47.00 19.83
N ILE A 263 -48.00 -47.33 20.10
CA ILE A 263 -49.03 -47.40 19.06
C ILE A 263 -49.62 -46.01 18.84
N ALA A 264 -49.70 -45.61 17.57
CA ALA A 264 -50.30 -44.36 17.10
C ALA A 264 -51.80 -44.28 17.48
N ILE A 265 -52.38 -43.09 17.37
CA ILE A 265 -53.80 -42.88 17.67
C ILE A 265 -54.75 -43.69 16.78
N ASP A 266 -54.28 -44.08 15.59
CA ASP A 266 -54.99 -44.98 14.68
C ASP A 266 -55.04 -46.44 15.17
N LYS A 267 -54.43 -46.74 16.33
CA LYS A 267 -54.35 -48.07 16.98
C LYS A 267 -53.69 -49.15 16.12
N CYS A 268 -52.95 -48.78 15.09
CA CYS A 268 -52.48 -49.71 14.08
C CYS A 268 -51.01 -49.46 13.70
N ASN A 269 -50.63 -48.19 13.54
CA ASN A 269 -49.25 -47.85 13.25
C ASN A 269 -48.40 -47.85 14.52
N GLN A 270 -47.22 -48.44 14.44
CA GLN A 270 -46.24 -48.42 15.52
C GLN A 270 -45.25 -47.29 15.27
N CYS A 271 -45.09 -46.42 16.26
CA CYS A 271 -44.22 -45.26 16.22
C CYS A 271 -43.04 -45.43 17.17
N THR A 272 -41.91 -44.81 16.82
CA THR A 272 -40.67 -44.80 17.62
C THR A 272 -40.13 -43.39 17.71
N CYS A 273 -39.76 -42.95 18.91
CA CYS A 273 -39.07 -41.69 19.13
C CYS A 273 -37.59 -41.78 18.71
N LYS A 274 -37.16 -40.97 17.75
CA LYS A 274 -35.79 -40.95 17.22
C LYS A 274 -34.85 -40.07 18.07
N PRO A 275 -33.53 -40.33 18.03
CA PRO A 275 -32.53 -39.47 18.67
C PRO A 275 -32.53 -38.00 18.19
N SER A 276 -33.12 -37.71 17.02
CA SER A 276 -33.29 -36.35 16.49
C SER A 276 -34.43 -35.57 17.16
N GLY A 277 -35.32 -36.23 17.91
CA GLY A 277 -36.57 -35.65 18.43
C GLY A 277 -37.79 -35.89 17.54
N ASP A 278 -37.61 -36.54 16.39
CA ASP A 278 -38.72 -36.85 15.46
C ASP A 278 -39.39 -38.19 15.80
N ILE A 279 -40.65 -38.32 15.39
CA ILE A 279 -41.41 -39.57 15.51
C ILE A 279 -41.47 -40.24 14.15
N LEU A 280 -41.04 -41.50 14.09
CA LEU A 280 -41.19 -42.33 12.90
C LEU A 280 -42.24 -43.40 13.17
N CYS A 281 -43.29 -43.42 12.36
CA CYS A 281 -44.33 -44.44 12.42
C CYS A 281 -44.24 -45.38 11.22
N THR A 282 -44.71 -46.61 11.40
CA THR A 282 -45.02 -47.48 10.26
C THR A 282 -46.13 -46.84 9.41
N GLU A 283 -46.13 -47.11 8.10
CA GLU A 283 -47.15 -46.61 7.17
C GLU A 283 -48.07 -47.77 6.73
N LYS A 284 -48.73 -48.41 7.70
CA LYS A 284 -49.74 -49.42 7.38
C LYS A 284 -51.04 -48.71 6.99
N THR A 285 -51.70 -49.23 5.96
CA THR A 285 -53.06 -48.80 5.61
C THR A 285 -54.02 -49.35 6.67
N CYS A 286 -54.42 -48.50 7.60
CA CYS A 286 -55.23 -48.90 8.75
C CYS A 286 -56.71 -48.70 8.46
N SER A 287 -57.50 -49.77 8.58
CA SER A 287 -58.95 -49.72 8.44
C SER A 287 -59.57 -48.99 9.63
N LEU A 288 -60.37 -47.94 9.39
CA LEU A 288 -61.18 -47.29 10.41
C LEU A 288 -62.17 -48.31 10.98
N SER A 289 -61.83 -48.91 12.12
CA SER A 289 -62.82 -49.65 12.90
C SER A 289 -63.80 -48.63 13.48
N LYS A 290 -65.05 -48.74 12.99
CA LYS A 290 -66.20 -47.96 13.42
C LYS A 290 -66.25 -47.90 14.95
N THR A 291 -66.42 -46.69 15.47
CA THR A 291 -67.05 -46.44 16.76
C THR A 291 -68.35 -47.24 16.84
N SER A 292 -68.38 -48.27 17.68
CA SER A 292 -69.63 -48.74 18.26
C SER A 292 -69.82 -47.92 19.52
N GLY A 293 -70.82 -47.03 19.49
CA GLY A 293 -71.31 -46.37 20.69
C GLY A 293 -72.05 -47.38 21.55
N ASN A 294 -71.69 -47.42 22.83
CA ASN A 294 -72.61 -47.20 23.94
C ASN A 294 -71.77 -46.90 25.20
#